data_AF-A0A8T7HQQ6-F1
#
_entry.id   AF-A0A8T7HQQ6-F1
#
_cell.length_a   1.000
_cell.length_b   1.000
_cell.length_c   1.000
_cell.angle_alpha   90.00
_cell.angle_beta   90.00
_cell.angle_gamma   90.00
#
_symmetry.space_group_name_H-M   'P 1'
#
loop_
_entity.id
_entity.type
_entity.pdbx_description
1 polymer ?
#
loop_
_entity_poly.entity_id
_entity_poly.type
_entity_poly.pdbx_seq_one_letter_code
_entity_poly.pdbx_strand_id
1 'polypeptide(L)'
;YEFPSENMQDPTDTELKENYEKYDIKPLPSRKIAGYDALCFGYTNEDVNYEYCYSEKGIPLYMKTVAKGSSAELTATDVKTSVADSEFVLPASPQKLPSIPNY
;
A
#
# COMPACT_ATOMS: atom_id res chain seq x y z
N TYR A 1 -0.43 22.34 -10.10
CA TYR A 1 -0.89 21.38 -9.07
C TYR A 1 0.37 20.67 -8.62
N GLU A 2 1.04 21.20 -7.61
CA GLU A 2 2.23 20.59 -7.03
C GLU A 2 1.75 19.57 -6.00
N PHE A 3 2.24 18.34 -6.10
CA PHE A 3 2.10 17.39 -5.01
C PHE A 3 3.05 17.86 -3.89
N PRO A 4 2.55 18.18 -2.68
CA PRO A 4 3.44 18.47 -1.57
C PRO A 4 4.18 17.17 -1.23
N SER A 5 5.48 17.13 -1.53
CA SER A 5 6.38 16.01 -1.24
C SER A 5 7.03 16.12 0.14
N GLU A 6 6.49 16.95 1.03
CA GLU A 6 7.06 17.15 2.36
C GLU A 6 6.30 16.29 3.39
N ASN A 7 7.00 15.25 3.87
CA ASN A 7 6.82 14.58 5.16
C ASN A 7 5.83 13.41 5.27
N MET A 8 5.66 12.59 4.22
CA MET A 8 5.26 11.19 4.44
C MET A 8 6.53 10.34 4.51
N GLN A 9 7.28 10.47 5.61
CA GLN A 9 8.43 9.61 5.86
C GLN A 9 7.87 8.28 6.36
N ASP A 10 7.67 7.32 5.45
CA ASP A 10 7.35 5.95 5.87
C ASP A 10 8.47 5.46 6.80
N PRO A 11 8.13 4.90 7.97
CA PRO A 11 9.12 4.41 8.90
C PRO A 11 9.96 3.33 8.22
N THR A 12 11.28 3.42 8.37
CA THR A 12 12.19 2.39 7.84
C THR A 12 11.90 1.03 8.48
N ASP A 13 12.20 -0.06 7.78
CA ASP A 13 12.10 -1.43 8.31
C ASP A 13 12.78 -1.60 9.68
N THR A 14 13.88 -0.88 9.93
CA THR A 14 14.58 -0.88 11.21
C THR A 14 13.78 -0.17 12.31
N GLU A 15 13.21 1.00 12.01
CA GLU A 15 12.38 1.77 12.96
C GLU A 15 11.17 0.94 13.39
N LEU A 16 10.47 0.33 12.43
CA LEU A 16 9.31 -0.52 12.69
C LEU A 16 9.68 -1.71 13.58
N LYS A 17 10.77 -2.43 13.28
CA LYS A 17 11.18 -3.59 14.08
C LYS A 17 11.58 -3.23 15.50
N GLU A 18 12.25 -2.10 15.67
CA GLU A 18 12.77 -1.67 16.98
C GLU A 18 11.72 -0.95 17.83
N ASN A 19 10.66 -0.42 17.21
CA ASN A 19 9.68 0.43 17.88
C ASN A 19 8.23 0.03 17.62
N TYR A 20 7.96 -1.19 17.14
CA TYR A 20 6.59 -1.64 16.81
C TYR A 20 5.60 -1.48 17.98
N GLU A 21 6.08 -1.56 19.23
CA GLU A 21 5.29 -1.36 20.45
C GLU A 21 4.71 0.06 20.59
N LYS A 22 5.26 1.05 19.88
CA LYS A 22 4.72 2.41 19.83
C LYS A 22 3.45 2.51 18.99
N TYR A 23 3.20 1.52 18.14
CA TYR A 23 2.02 1.47 17.29
C TYR A 23 0.98 0.56 17.95
N ASP A 24 -0.21 1.12 18.23
CA ASP A 24 -1.35 0.35 18.73
C ASP A 24 -1.95 -0.50 17.60
N ILE A 25 -1.30 -1.63 17.32
CA ILE A 25 -1.72 -2.59 16.29
C ILE A 25 -2.84 -3.46 16.84
N LYS A 26 -4.02 -3.35 16.22
CA LYS A 26 -5.21 -4.11 16.59
C LYS A 26 -5.52 -5.18 15.52
N PRO A 27 -5.65 -6.45 15.91
CA PRO A 27 -6.18 -7.45 15.00
C PRO A 27 -7.62 -7.09 14.64
N LEU A 28 -7.96 -7.28 13.37
CA LEU A 28 -9.31 -7.10 12.87
C LEU A 28 -9.86 -8.44 12.37
N PRO A 29 -11.19 -8.60 12.27
CA PRO A 29 -11.77 -9.81 11.73
C PRO A 29 -11.21 -10.12 10.34
N SER A 30 -10.84 -11.37 10.12
CA SER A 30 -10.43 -11.87 8.80
C SER A 30 -11.55 -11.69 7.77
N ARG A 31 -11.15 -11.54 6.50
CA ARG A 31 -12.07 -11.31 5.37
C ARG A 31 -11.74 -12.23 4.22
N LYS A 32 -12.70 -12.46 3.32
CA LYS A 32 -12.42 -13.05 2.00
C LYS A 32 -12.39 -11.95 0.96
N ILE A 33 -11.24 -11.73 0.31
CA ILE A 33 -11.00 -10.64 -0.65
C ILE A 33 -10.31 -11.22 -1.89
N ALA A 34 -10.83 -10.89 -3.08
CA ALA A 34 -10.36 -11.46 -4.36
C ALA A 34 -10.27 -13.00 -4.36
N GLY A 35 -11.13 -13.68 -3.58
CA GLY A 35 -11.13 -15.14 -3.42
C GLY A 35 -10.18 -15.68 -2.34
N TYR A 36 -9.25 -14.87 -1.83
CA TYR A 36 -8.29 -15.25 -0.79
C TYR A 36 -8.82 -14.98 0.61
N ASP A 37 -8.46 -15.84 1.55
CA ASP A 37 -8.62 -15.54 2.98
C ASP A 37 -7.55 -14.53 3.39
N ALA A 38 -7.99 -13.47 4.06
CA ALA A 38 -7.19 -12.31 4.38
C ALA A 38 -7.07 -12.13 5.89
N LEU A 39 -5.84 -11.94 6.37
CA LEU A 39 -5.53 -11.55 7.73
C LEU A 39 -5.48 -10.03 7.79
N CYS A 40 -6.30 -9.44 8.66
CA CYS A 40 -6.47 -8.00 8.74
C CYS A 40 -5.98 -7.44 10.08
N PHE A 41 -5.35 -6.28 10.03
CA PHE A 41 -5.03 -5.50 11.21
C PHE A 41 -5.21 -4.02 10.92
N GLY A 42 -5.33 -3.22 11.97
CA GLY A 42 -5.31 -1.78 11.87
C GLY A 42 -4.39 -1.17 12.92
N TYR A 43 -3.96 0.05 12.68
CA TYR A 43 -3.27 0.85 13.69
C TYR A 43 -3.59 2.32 13.49
N THR A 44 -3.42 3.11 14.54
CA THR A 44 -3.58 4.56 14.50
C THR A 44 -2.21 5.20 14.70
N ASN A 45 -1.86 6.12 13.81
CA ASN A 45 -0.71 7.00 13.99
C ASN A 45 -1.21 8.44 14.02
N GLU A 46 -1.06 9.10 15.17
CA GLU A 46 -1.64 10.43 15.45
C GLU A 46 -3.15 10.49 15.14
N ASP A 47 -3.55 11.27 14.13
CA ASP A 47 -4.93 11.44 13.66
C ASP A 47 -5.28 10.56 12.45
N VAL A 48 -4.38 9.65 12.05
CA VAL A 48 -4.54 8.82 10.86
C VAL A 48 -4.77 7.36 11.26
N ASN A 49 -5.88 6.80 10.79
CA ASN A 49 -6.22 5.39 10.98
C ASN A 49 -5.86 4.60 9.73
N TYR A 50 -5.19 3.49 9.94
CA TYR A 50 -4.78 2.57 8.90
C TYR A 50 -5.46 1.21 9.13
N GLU A 51 -5.84 0.59 8.02
CA GLU A 51 -6.32 -0.79 8.00
C GLU A 51 -5.69 -1.50 6.80
N TYR A 52 -5.10 -2.66 7.07
CA TYR A 52 -4.46 -3.49 6.06
C TYR A 52 -4.97 -4.91 6.15
N CYS A 53 -5.16 -5.55 4.99
CA CYS A 53 -5.41 -6.98 4.91
C CYS A 53 -4.48 -7.63 3.90
N TYR A 54 -3.87 -8.74 4.28
CA TYR A 54 -2.94 -9.51 3.45
C TYR A 54 -3.39 -10.95 3.31
N SER A 55 -3.06 -11.58 2.17
CA SER A 55 -3.16 -13.04 2.04
C SER A 55 -2.13 -13.73 2.93
N GLU A 56 -2.27 -15.06 3.14
CA GLU A 56 -1.25 -15.87 3.83
C GLU A 56 0.14 -15.78 3.17
N LYS A 57 0.21 -15.42 1.89
CA LYS A 57 1.47 -15.22 1.16
C LYS A 57 2.01 -13.80 1.23
N GLY A 58 1.39 -12.93 2.03
CA GLY A 58 1.79 -11.52 2.19
C GLY A 58 1.37 -10.60 1.04
N ILE A 59 0.46 -11.04 0.16
CA ILE A 59 -0.05 -10.18 -0.93
C ILE A 59 -1.02 -9.16 -0.32
N PRO A 60 -0.84 -7.84 -0.52
CA PRO A 60 -1.80 -6.85 -0.07
C PRO A 60 -3.12 -7.01 -0.82
N LEU A 61 -4.21 -7.23 -0.09
CA LEU A 61 -5.55 -7.42 -0.63
C LEU A 61 -6.45 -6.22 -0.36
N TYR A 62 -6.19 -5.48 0.72
CA TYR A 62 -6.94 -4.29 1.06
C TYR A 62 -6.07 -3.33 1.86
N MET A 63 -6.23 -2.04 1.59
CA MET A 63 -5.61 -0.96 2.34
C MET A 63 -6.63 0.18 2.49
N LYS A 64 -6.73 0.73 3.69
CA LYS A 64 -7.52 1.92 3.94
C LYS A 64 -6.77 2.85 4.86
N THR A 65 -6.80 4.12 4.49
CA THR A 65 -6.25 5.22 5.28
C THR A 65 -7.36 6.23 5.48
N VAL A 66 -7.59 6.62 6.73
CA VAL A 66 -8.56 7.65 7.09
C VAL A 66 -7.84 8.72 7.90
N ALA A 67 -7.78 9.93 7.35
CA ALA A 67 -7.25 11.11 8.00
C ALA A 67 -8.37 12.16 8.18
N LYS A 68 -8.10 13.25 8.90
CA LYS A 68 -9.08 14.33 9.11
C LYS A 68 -9.58 14.88 7.77
N GLY A 69 -10.83 14.56 7.43
CA GLY A 69 -11.52 15.06 6.24
C GLY A 69 -11.23 14.30 4.94
N SER A 70 -10.44 13.23 4.98
CA SER A 70 -10.10 12.44 3.78
C SER A 70 -9.99 10.95 4.07
N SER A 71 -10.29 10.14 3.06
CA SER A 71 -10.06 8.70 3.11
C SER A 71 -9.59 8.19 1.76
N ALA A 72 -8.65 7.27 1.79
CA ALA A 72 -8.23 6.48 0.64
C ALA A 72 -8.52 5.01 0.93
N GLU A 73 -9.03 4.29 -0.07
CA GLU A 73 -9.31 2.87 0.03
C GLU A 73 -8.87 2.17 -1.25
N LEU A 74 -8.10 1.10 -1.12
CA LEU A 74 -7.63 0.26 -2.21
C LEU A 74 -8.03 -1.18 -1.90
N THR A 75 -8.80 -1.79 -2.79
CA THR A 75 -9.23 -3.19 -2.67
C THR A 75 -8.83 -3.96 -3.92
N ALA A 76 -8.14 -5.07 -3.74
CA ALA A 76 -7.84 -6.00 -4.83
C ALA A 76 -9.14 -6.65 -5.32
N THR A 77 -9.38 -6.57 -6.63
CA THR A 77 -10.56 -7.16 -7.27
C THR A 77 -10.26 -8.51 -7.91
N ASP A 78 -9.02 -8.70 -8.36
CA ASP A 78 -8.49 -9.94 -8.93
C ASP A 78 -7.01 -10.08 -8.52
N VAL A 79 -6.59 -11.29 -8.18
CA VAL A 79 -5.21 -11.59 -7.78
C VAL A 79 -4.77 -12.87 -8.46
N LYS A 80 -3.70 -12.77 -9.25
CA LYS A 80 -3.09 -13.89 -9.96
C LYS A 80 -1.61 -13.93 -9.62
N THR A 81 -1.15 -15.06 -9.08
CA THR A 81 0.27 -15.29 -8.78
C THR A 81 1.02 -15.98 -9.92
N SER A 82 0.31 -16.33 -11.00
CA SER A 82 0.87 -16.90 -12.22
C SER A 82 0.09 -16.32 -13.39
N VAL A 83 0.80 -15.66 -14.29
CA VAL A 83 0.29 -15.06 -15.51
C VAL A 83 1.30 -15.34 -16.63
N ALA A 84 0.85 -15.27 -17.88
CA ALA A 84 1.75 -15.45 -19.01
C ALA A 84 2.69 -14.24 -19.17
N ASP A 85 3.91 -14.47 -19.65
CA ASP A 85 4.89 -13.38 -19.91
C ASP A 85 4.35 -12.31 -20.89
N SER A 86 3.41 -12.70 -21.76
CA SER A 86 2.74 -11.77 -22.68
C SER A 86 1.97 -10.65 -21.98
N GLU A 87 1.55 -10.86 -20.73
CA GLU A 87 0.87 -9.84 -19.91
C GLU A 87 1.81 -8.71 -19.48
N PHE A 88 3.13 -8.91 -19.57
CA PHE A 88 4.14 -7.91 -19.23
C PHE A 88 4.63 -7.11 -20.45
N VAL A 89 4.03 -7.31 -21.63
CA VAL A 89 4.35 -6.53 -22.82
C VAL A 89 3.73 -5.15 -22.68
N LEU A 90 4.59 -4.14 -22.47
CA LEU A 90 4.15 -2.76 -22.37
C LEU A 90 3.50 -2.30 -23.70
N PRO A 91 2.37 -1.56 -23.64
CA PRO A 91 1.70 -1.08 -24.86
C PRO A 91 2.52 -0.02 -25.62
N ALA A 92 3.56 0.52 -24.99
CA ALA A 92 4.49 1.47 -25.60
C ALA A 92 5.90 1.27 -25.04
N SER A 93 6.89 1.53 -25.88
CA SER A 93 8.29 1.55 -25.47
C SER A 93 8.57 2.74 -24.54
N PRO A 94 9.35 2.56 -23.46
CA PRO A 94 9.78 3.66 -22.61
C PRO A 94 10.39 4.78 -23.44
N GLN A 95 9.88 6.00 -23.26
CA GLN A 95 10.42 7.18 -23.92
C GLN A 95 11.51 7.80 -23.04
N LYS A 96 12.59 8.26 -23.66
CA LYS A 96 13.54 9.12 -22.96
C LYS A 96 12.86 10.47 -22.75
N LEU A 97 12.83 10.94 -21.50
CA LEU A 97 12.39 12.32 -21.24
C LEU A 97 13.30 13.28 -22.02
N PRO A 98 12.75 14.35 -22.62
CA PRO A 98 13.56 15.36 -23.30
C PRO A 98 14.56 15.95 -22.30
N SER A 99 15.83 16.03 -22.69
CA SER A 99 16.83 16.74 -21.91
C SER A 99 16.46 18.23 -21.90
N ILE A 100 16.12 18.76 -20.73
CA ILE A 100 15.94 20.20 -20.55
C ILE A 100 17.35 20.80 -20.45
N PRO A 101 17.83 21.60 -21.41
CA PRO A 101 19.11 22.28 -21.27
C PRO A 101 18.95 23.36 -20.18
N ASN A 102 19.81 23.33 -19.16
CA ASN A 102 19.97 24.32 -18.08
C ASN A 102 19.21 24.12 -16.75
N TYR A 103 18.96 22.88 -16.32
CA TYR A 103 18.77 22.56 -14.90
C TYR A 103 19.65 21.38 -14.50
#